data_AF-A0A5N3X289-F1
#
_entry.id   AF-A0A5N3X289-F1
#
_cell.length_a   1.000
_cell.length_b   1.000
_cell.length_c   1.000
_cell.angle_alpha   90.00
_cell.angle_beta   90.00
_cell.angle_gamma   90.00
#
_symmetry.space_group_name_H-M   'P 1'
#
loop_
_entity.id
_entity.type
_entity.pdbx_description
1 polymer ?
#
loop_
_entity_poly.entity_id
_entity_poly.type
_entity_poly.pdbx_seq_one_letter_code
_entity_poly.pdbx_strand_id
1 'polypeptide(L)'
;MARRGCAGPLPPPPSPQTWVWPRKMLAMGALAGFWVLSLLTYGYLSWGQGLEEEEEGALRAQTGERLEPSVTAVSQPHLIFILADDQGFRDVGYHGSEIKTPTLDKLAAEGVKLENYYVQPICTPSRSQFITGK
;
A
#
# COMPACT_ATOMS: atom_id res chain seq x y z
N MET A 1 -36.29 46.86 -57.11
CA MET A 1 -37.72 46.69 -57.43
C MET A 1 -38.38 46.03 -56.23
N ALA A 2 -39.07 46.82 -55.41
CA ALA A 2 -39.71 46.35 -54.18
C ALA A 2 -41.02 45.65 -54.50
N ARG A 3 -41.33 44.54 -53.82
CA ARG A 3 -42.71 44.25 -53.36
C ARG A 3 -42.68 43.52 -52.02
N ARG A 4 -42.96 44.30 -50.98
CA ARG A 4 -43.45 43.84 -49.68
C ARG A 4 -44.83 43.20 -49.89
N GLY A 5 -45.02 41.98 -49.38
CA GLY A 5 -46.34 41.40 -49.20
C GLY A 5 -46.97 41.95 -47.92
N CYS A 6 -48.23 42.38 -48.01
CA CYS A 6 -49.03 42.83 -46.88
C CYS A 6 -49.57 41.64 -46.08
N ALA A 7 -49.63 41.87 -44.77
CA ALA A 7 -49.86 40.92 -43.70
C ALA A 7 -51.32 40.47 -43.54
N GLY A 8 -51.52 39.20 -43.15
CA GLY A 8 -52.76 38.69 -42.58
C GLY A 8 -52.83 38.92 -41.05
N PRO A 9 -54.02 38.75 -40.44
CA PRO A 9 -54.31 39.19 -39.08
C PRO A 9 -53.58 38.38 -37.99
N LEU A 10 -53.25 39.07 -36.89
CA LEU A 10 -52.45 38.57 -35.77
C LEU A 10 -53.21 37.55 -34.90
N PRO A 11 -52.54 36.49 -34.40
CA PRO A 11 -53.12 35.51 -33.50
C PRO A 11 -53.25 36.01 -32.05
N PRO A 12 -54.14 35.39 -31.24
CA PRO A 12 -54.39 35.79 -29.85
C PRO A 12 -53.22 35.47 -28.90
N PRO A 13 -53.11 36.16 -27.75
CA PRO A 13 -52.02 35.97 -26.81
C PRO A 13 -52.12 34.64 -26.04
N PRO A 14 -50.99 34.01 -25.69
CA PRO A 14 -50.97 32.75 -24.94
C PRO A 14 -51.34 32.94 -23.45
N SER A 15 -51.98 31.93 -22.87
CA SER A 15 -52.33 31.85 -21.45
C SER A 15 -51.10 31.66 -20.54
N PRO A 16 -51.11 32.16 -19.29
CA PRO A 16 -49.96 32.07 -18.38
C PRO A 16 -49.68 30.62 -17.97
N GLN A 17 -48.51 30.11 -18.34
CA GLN A 17 -48.03 28.79 -17.95
C GLN A 17 -47.53 28.82 -16.50
N THR A 18 -48.19 28.12 -15.59
CA THR A 18 -47.69 27.88 -14.24
C THR A 18 -46.66 26.76 -14.28
N TRP A 19 -45.43 27.09 -13.90
CA TRP A 19 -44.28 26.21 -14.03
C TRP A 19 -44.24 25.21 -12.85
N VAL A 20 -44.89 24.06 -13.03
CA VAL A 20 -44.89 22.97 -12.05
C VAL A 20 -43.74 22.01 -12.39
N TRP A 21 -42.72 21.97 -11.53
CA TRP A 21 -41.56 21.10 -11.74
C TRP A 21 -41.91 19.61 -11.54
N PRO A 22 -41.40 18.69 -12.39
CA PRO A 22 -41.63 17.27 -12.22
C PRO A 22 -40.92 16.73 -10.96
N ARG A 23 -41.65 15.95 -10.13
CA ARG A 23 -41.15 15.33 -8.87
C ARG A 23 -39.81 14.60 -8.99
N LYS A 24 -39.43 14.13 -10.18
CA LYS A 24 -38.16 13.45 -10.45
C LYS A 24 -36.94 14.39 -10.38
N MET A 25 -37.09 15.66 -10.74
CA MET A 25 -36.01 16.65 -10.66
C MET A 25 -35.70 17.07 -9.21
N LEU A 26 -36.72 17.09 -8.35
CA LEU A 26 -36.53 17.39 -6.92
C LEU A 26 -35.76 16.28 -6.18
N ALA A 27 -36.00 15.02 -6.54
CA ALA A 27 -35.33 13.87 -5.93
C ALA A 27 -33.84 13.76 -6.30
N MET A 28 -33.46 14.12 -7.54
CA MET A 28 -32.06 14.12 -7.97
C MET A 28 -31.22 15.20 -7.27
N GLY A 29 -31.81 16.36 -6.96
CA GLY A 29 -31.11 17.42 -6.22
C GLY A 29 -30.78 17.02 -4.77
N ALA A 30 -31.67 16.26 -4.12
CA ALA A 30 -31.46 15.78 -2.76
C ALA A 30 -30.29 14.78 -2.64
N LEU A 31 -30.13 13.89 -3.63
CA LEU A 31 -29.05 12.91 -3.66
C LEU A 31 -27.68 13.56 -3.91
N ALA A 32 -27.62 14.57 -4.78
CA ALA A 32 -26.39 15.33 -5.02
C ALA A 32 -25.97 16.13 -3.78
N GLY A 33 -26.94 16.75 -3.08
CA GLY A 33 -26.67 17.49 -1.85
C GLY A 33 -26.11 16.60 -0.73
N PHE A 34 -26.67 15.39 -0.55
CA PHE A 34 -26.21 14.46 0.47
C PHE A 34 -24.78 13.95 0.20
N TRP A 35 -24.44 13.72 -1.07
CA TRP A 35 -23.08 13.32 -1.48
C TRP A 35 -22.03 14.40 -1.18
N VAL A 36 -22.32 15.65 -1.51
CA VAL A 36 -21.40 16.77 -1.26
C VAL A 36 -21.21 17.00 0.24
N LEU A 37 -22.29 16.93 1.02
CA LEU A 37 -22.23 17.07 2.48
C LEU A 37 -21.41 15.93 3.11
N SER A 38 -21.58 14.69 2.65
CA SER A 38 -20.79 13.55 3.13
C SER A 38 -19.30 13.71 2.84
N LEU A 39 -18.93 14.15 1.64
CA LEU A 39 -17.52 14.35 1.26
C LEU A 39 -16.87 15.49 2.05
N LEU A 40 -17.58 16.60 2.25
CA LEU A 40 -17.09 17.72 3.05
C LEU A 40 -16.93 17.34 4.53
N THR A 41 -17.87 16.56 5.08
CA THR A 41 -17.79 16.11 6.48
C THR A 41 -16.64 15.12 6.68
N TYR A 42 -16.47 14.18 5.75
CA TYR A 42 -15.34 13.23 5.79
C TYR A 42 -13.99 13.93 5.60
N GLY A 43 -13.91 14.89 4.67
CA GLY A 43 -12.71 15.72 4.50
C GLY A 43 -12.37 16.53 5.75
N TYR A 44 -13.36 17.11 6.43
CA TYR A 44 -13.16 17.87 7.67
C TYR A 44 -12.73 16.97 8.84
N LEU A 45 -13.38 15.83 9.03
CA LEU A 45 -13.02 14.84 10.06
C LEU A 45 -11.62 14.25 9.82
N SER A 46 -11.28 13.96 8.55
CA SER A 46 -9.96 13.46 8.19
C SER A 46 -8.86 14.51 8.29
N TRP A 47 -9.16 15.79 8.07
CA TRP A 47 -8.19 16.88 8.24
C TRP A 47 -7.79 17.00 9.73
N GLY A 48 -8.74 16.85 10.65
CA GLY A 48 -8.48 16.96 12.09
C GLY A 48 -7.47 15.95 12.65
N GLN A 49 -7.44 14.72 12.11
CA GLN A 49 -6.54 13.67 12.62
C GLN A 49 -5.05 13.88 12.26
N GLY A 50 -4.75 14.65 11.21
CA GLY A 50 -3.36 14.85 10.78
C GLY A 50 -2.56 15.86 11.61
N LEU A 51 -3.23 16.84 12.23
CA LEU A 51 -2.56 17.88 13.01
C LEU A 51 -2.26 17.45 14.45
N GLU A 52 -3.05 16.55 15.02
CA GLU A 52 -2.79 15.99 16.35
C GLU A 52 -1.63 14.97 16.31
N GLU A 53 -1.46 14.22 15.21
CA GLU A 53 -0.34 13.27 15.05
C GLU A 53 1.02 13.97 14.90
N GLU A 54 1.08 15.15 14.26
CA GLU A 54 2.32 15.91 14.14
C GLU A 54 2.74 16.58 15.47
N GLU A 55 1.80 17.12 16.24
CA GLU A 55 2.10 17.70 17.56
C GLU A 55 2.44 16.63 18.60
N GLU A 56 1.72 15.51 18.63
CA GLU A 56 2.01 14.42 19.58
C GLU A 56 3.29 13.65 19.21
N GLY A 57 3.61 13.52 17.92
CA GLY A 57 4.88 12.99 17.43
C GLY A 57 6.09 13.87 17.78
N ALA A 58 5.93 15.20 17.67
CA ALA A 58 6.97 16.16 18.05
C ALA A 58 7.18 16.26 19.57
N LEU A 59 6.13 16.09 20.37
CA LEU A 59 6.20 16.08 21.84
C LEU A 59 6.80 14.76 22.39
N ARG A 60 6.47 13.62 21.76
CA ARG A 60 7.05 12.30 22.08
C ARG A 60 8.53 12.19 21.71
N ALA A 61 9.01 12.91 20.69
CA ALA A 61 10.43 12.97 20.36
C ALA A 61 11.26 13.75 21.40
N GLN A 62 10.62 14.65 22.16
CA GLN A 62 11.30 15.50 23.16
C GLN A 62 11.28 14.91 24.57
N THR A 63 10.34 14.01 24.86
CA THR A 63 10.24 13.36 26.17
C THR A 63 10.87 11.98 26.07
N GLY A 64 12.14 11.88 26.47
CA GLY A 64 12.93 10.64 26.46
C GLY A 64 12.38 9.59 27.43
N GLU A 65 11.20 9.04 27.13
CA GLU A 65 10.74 7.81 27.76
C GLU A 65 11.50 6.65 27.13
N ARG A 66 12.42 6.12 27.95
CA ARG A 66 13.05 4.83 27.76
C ARG A 66 11.97 3.83 27.38
N LEU A 67 12.05 3.31 26.15
CA LEU A 67 11.20 2.24 25.64
C LEU A 67 11.27 1.05 26.58
N GLU A 68 10.30 0.94 27.49
CA GLU A 68 10.04 -0.30 28.22
C GLU A 68 9.60 -1.34 27.18
N PRO A 69 10.19 -2.55 27.20
CA PRO A 69 9.90 -3.55 26.19
C PRO A 69 8.45 -3.99 26.37
N SER A 70 7.62 -3.64 25.39
CA SER A 70 6.28 -4.20 25.22
C SER A 70 6.40 -5.71 25.00
N VAL A 71 6.32 -6.48 26.08
CA VAL A 71 6.15 -7.93 26.05
C VAL A 71 4.69 -8.18 25.73
N THR A 72 4.30 -8.17 24.44
CA THR A 72 3.16 -8.94 23.87
C THR A 72 2.93 -8.65 22.38
N ALA A 73 3.79 -9.20 21.53
CA ALA A 73 3.42 -9.75 20.22
C ALA A 73 4.50 -10.80 19.93
N VAL A 74 4.14 -12.01 19.50
CA VAL A 74 5.15 -12.90 18.91
C VAL A 74 5.59 -12.20 17.64
N SER A 75 6.66 -11.40 17.74
CA SER A 75 7.23 -10.68 16.61
C SER A 75 7.54 -11.72 15.55
N GLN A 76 6.97 -11.55 14.36
CA GLN A 76 7.24 -12.47 13.26
C GLN A 76 8.77 -12.59 13.09
N PRO A 77 9.32 -13.81 13.05
CA PRO A 77 10.75 -13.96 12.92
C PRO A 77 11.20 -13.41 11.56
N HIS A 78 12.27 -12.64 11.56
CA HIS A 78 12.92 -12.22 10.32
C HIS A 78 13.71 -13.40 9.74
N LEU A 79 13.42 -13.75 8.49
CA LEU A 79 14.12 -14.80 7.77
C LEU A 79 15.17 -14.16 6.84
N ILE A 80 16.43 -14.42 7.12
CA ILE A 80 17.56 -14.00 6.28
C ILE A 80 18.18 -15.24 5.65
N PHE A 81 18.17 -15.31 4.32
CA PHE A 81 18.82 -16.37 3.58
C PHE A 81 20.11 -15.85 2.93
N ILE A 82 21.24 -16.49 3.25
CA ILE A 82 22.56 -16.15 2.69
C ILE A 82 22.95 -17.27 1.73
N LEU A 83 23.08 -16.95 0.44
CA LEU A 83 23.49 -17.89 -0.60
C LEU A 83 24.88 -17.49 -1.11
N ALA A 84 25.86 -18.39 -0.98
CA ALA A 84 27.17 -18.25 -1.61
C ALA A 84 27.17 -18.96 -2.97
N ASP A 85 27.72 -18.32 -3.99
CA ASP A 85 27.94 -18.93 -5.31
C ASP A 85 29.29 -19.66 -5.34
N ASP A 86 29.36 -20.78 -6.07
CA ASP A 86 30.57 -21.61 -6.24
C ASP A 86 31.30 -22.05 -4.95
N GLN A 87 30.59 -22.15 -3.81
CA GLN A 87 31.17 -22.62 -2.56
C GLN A 87 31.26 -24.16 -2.51
N GLY A 88 32.48 -24.68 -2.47
CA GLY A 88 32.76 -26.10 -2.28
C GLY A 88 32.59 -26.57 -0.84
N PHE A 89 32.41 -27.89 -0.66
CA PHE A 89 32.23 -28.50 0.66
C PHE A 89 33.37 -28.19 1.63
N ARG A 90 34.62 -28.11 1.15
CA ARG A 90 35.81 -27.87 1.96
C ARG A 90 36.25 -26.40 2.02
N ASP A 91 35.43 -25.46 1.56
CA ASP A 91 35.81 -24.04 1.55
C ASP A 91 35.54 -23.34 2.89
N VAL A 92 34.86 -24.01 3.83
CA VAL A 92 34.51 -23.50 5.16
C VAL A 92 35.32 -24.16 6.28
N GLY A 93 35.68 -23.39 7.30
CA GLY A 93 36.52 -23.81 8.42
C GLY A 93 35.94 -25.01 9.18
N TYR A 94 34.62 -25.05 9.40
CA TYR A 94 33.95 -26.18 10.05
C TYR A 94 33.96 -27.50 9.24
N HIS A 95 34.41 -27.49 7.97
CA HIS A 95 34.72 -28.68 7.17
C HIS A 95 36.22 -28.89 6.94
N GLY A 96 37.08 -28.21 7.70
CA GLY A 96 38.53 -28.35 7.65
C GLY A 96 39.19 -27.58 6.52
N SER A 97 38.60 -26.46 6.07
CA SER A 97 39.23 -25.54 5.12
C SER A 97 40.53 -24.94 5.67
N GLU A 98 41.46 -24.63 4.76
CA GLU A 98 42.62 -23.77 5.07
C GLU A 98 42.22 -22.30 5.24
N ILE A 99 41.07 -21.91 4.66
CA ILE A 99 40.49 -20.57 4.75
C ILE A 99 39.79 -20.43 6.10
N LYS A 100 40.19 -19.39 6.85
CA LYS A 100 39.57 -19.09 8.15
C LYS A 100 38.22 -18.39 7.95
N THR A 101 37.14 -19.03 8.36
CA THR A 101 35.77 -18.50 8.26
C THR A 101 35.11 -18.33 9.64
N PRO A 102 35.67 -17.52 10.54
CA PRO A 102 35.26 -17.50 11.95
C PRO A 102 33.78 -17.18 12.18
N THR A 103 33.18 -16.35 11.31
CA THR A 103 31.74 -16.03 11.38
C THR A 103 30.88 -17.24 11.00
N LEU A 104 31.24 -17.97 9.95
CA LEU A 104 30.52 -19.18 9.53
C LEU A 104 30.72 -20.30 10.54
N ASP A 105 31.93 -20.44 11.09
CA ASP A 105 32.25 -21.45 12.09
C ASP A 105 31.44 -21.23 13.38
N LYS A 106 31.29 -19.96 13.79
CA LYS A 106 30.43 -19.60 14.93
C LYS A 106 28.96 -19.90 14.65
N LEU A 107 28.44 -19.53 13.48
CA LEU A 107 27.05 -19.84 13.09
C LEU A 107 26.79 -21.36 13.06
N ALA A 108 27.76 -22.13 12.57
CA ALA A 108 27.68 -23.58 12.52
C ALA A 108 27.73 -24.23 13.92
N ALA A 109 28.44 -23.63 14.87
CA ALA A 109 28.52 -24.09 16.26
C ALA A 109 27.28 -23.74 17.09
N GLU A 110 26.64 -22.59 16.82
CA GLU A 110 25.44 -22.12 17.52
C GLU A 110 24.14 -22.65 16.89
N GLY A 111 24.20 -23.13 15.65
CA GLY A 111 23.05 -23.55 14.86
C GLY A 111 22.99 -25.04 14.55
N VAL A 112 22.27 -25.36 13.47
CA VAL A 112 22.13 -26.73 12.95
C VAL A 112 22.90 -26.85 11.63
N LYS A 113 23.75 -27.86 11.53
CA LYS A 113 24.49 -28.20 10.31
C LYS A 113 23.77 -29.30 9.53
N LEU A 114 23.65 -29.11 8.22
CA LEU A 114 23.22 -30.16 7.31
C LEU A 114 24.46 -30.76 6.66
N GLU A 115 24.79 -32.02 6.98
CA GLU A 115 26.01 -32.68 6.50
C GLU A 115 25.78 -33.43 5.17
N ASN A 116 24.52 -33.71 4.82
CA ASN A 116 24.14 -34.42 3.60
C ASN A 116 23.12 -33.59 2.80
N TYR A 117 23.62 -32.72 1.93
CA TYR A 117 22.81 -31.92 1.00
C TYR A 117 23.40 -32.01 -0.40
N TYR A 118 22.53 -31.93 -1.41
CA TYR A 118 22.91 -32.08 -2.81
C TYR A 118 22.42 -30.89 -3.61
N VAL A 119 23.24 -30.46 -4.57
CA VAL A 119 22.96 -29.37 -5.50
C VAL A 119 23.24 -29.81 -6.92
N GLN A 120 22.69 -29.08 -7.88
CA GLN A 120 23.02 -29.28 -9.29
C GLN A 120 24.47 -28.85 -9.55
N PRO A 121 25.18 -29.47 -10.50
CA PRO A 121 26.58 -29.15 -10.81
C PRO A 121 26.76 -27.79 -11.52
N ILE A 122 25.69 -27.00 -11.67
CA ILE A 122 25.68 -25.68 -12.32
C ILE A 122 24.81 -24.74 -11.47
N CYS A 123 25.24 -23.49 -11.32
CA CYS A 123 24.59 -22.50 -10.46
C CYS A 123 23.15 -22.16 -10.91
N THR A 124 22.91 -22.03 -12.20
CA THR A 124 21.58 -21.68 -12.75
C THR A 124 20.49 -22.68 -12.38
N PRO A 125 20.62 -24.00 -12.65
CA PRO A 125 19.61 -24.94 -12.23
C PRO A 125 19.53 -24.99 -10.69
N SER A 126 20.64 -25.00 -9.95
CA SER A 126 20.64 -24.98 -8.47
C SER A 126 19.80 -23.82 -7.89
N ARG A 127 20.02 -22.58 -8.35
CA ARG A 127 19.22 -21.42 -7.93
C ARG A 127 17.77 -21.53 -8.34
N SER A 128 17.47 -22.05 -9.53
CA SER A 128 16.08 -22.24 -9.97
C SER A 128 15.33 -23.23 -9.08
N GLN A 129 15.97 -24.32 -8.65
CA GLN A 129 15.40 -25.27 -7.71
C GLN A 129 15.19 -24.65 -6.34
N PHE A 130 16.16 -23.86 -5.87
CA PHE A 130 16.05 -23.15 -4.58
C PHE A 130 14.86 -22.17 -4.54
N ILE A 131 14.68 -21.36 -5.60
CA ILE A 131 13.61 -20.35 -5.65
C ILE A 131 12.23 -21.00 -5.87
N THR A 132 12.15 -22.04 -6.69
CA THR A 132 10.86 -22.62 -7.10
C THR A 132 10.44 -23.87 -6.32
N GLY A 133 11.38 -24.48 -5.58
CA GLY A 133 11.17 -25.74 -4.87
C GLY A 133 10.97 -26.96 -5.77
N LYS A 134 11.54 -26.96 -6.98
CA LYS A 134 11.38 -28.03 -7.99
C LYS A 134 12.70 -28.57 -8.54
#